data_AF-A0A353VEU7-F1
#
_entry.id   AF-A0A353VEU7-F1
#
_cell.length_a   1.000
_cell.length_b   1.000
_cell.length_c   1.000
_cell.angle_alpha   90.00
_cell.angle_beta   90.00
_cell.angle_gamma   90.00
#
_symmetry.space_group_name_H-M   'P 1'
#
loop_
_entity.id
_entity.type
_entity.pdbx_description
1 polymer ?
#
loop_
_entity_poly.entity_id
_entity_poly.type
_entity_poly.pdbx_seq_one_letter_code
_entity_poly.pdbx_strand_id
1 'polypeptide(L)'
;TVGAHVVRTRTPGIVEGEPRGTLRFKYLARDGTALQVGDVLVTSGQGGLFPRGIPIGRVRAIDDRGAALFNYAALDPAVDFGRVDEVLVVTGRPSQDLTAYFPPGG
;
A
#
# COMPACT_ATOMS: atom_id res chain seq x y z
N THR A 1 9.19 -6.05 -2.92
CA THR A 1 7.72 -5.90 -2.97
C THR A 1 7.19 -6.04 -1.55
N VAL A 2 5.99 -5.53 -1.26
CA VAL A 2 5.40 -5.54 0.10
C VAL A 2 3.95 -5.96 0.02
N GLY A 3 3.50 -6.83 0.92
CA GLY A 3 2.10 -7.19 1.07
C GLY A 3 1.30 -6.01 1.64
N ALA A 4 0.18 -5.68 1.00
CA ALA A 4 -0.60 -4.49 1.31
C ALA A 4 -2.10 -4.78 1.31
N HIS A 5 -2.87 -3.87 1.91
CA HIS A 5 -4.31 -3.81 1.71
C HIS A 5 -4.81 -2.37 1.71
N VAL A 6 -5.94 -2.16 1.04
CA VAL A 6 -6.68 -0.90 1.06
C VAL A 6 -7.33 -0.72 2.43
N VAL A 7 -7.19 0.44 3.07
CA VAL A 7 -7.76 0.70 4.40
C VAL A 7 -9.29 0.60 4.40
N ARG A 8 -9.93 1.23 3.41
CA ARG A 8 -11.41 1.35 3.29
C ARG A 8 -12.08 0.00 3.02
N THR A 9 -11.58 -0.75 2.04
CA THR A 9 -12.24 -1.97 1.55
C THR A 9 -11.60 -3.25 2.06
N ARG A 10 -10.44 -3.16 2.70
CA ARG A 10 -9.59 -4.30 3.08
C ARG A 10 -9.14 -5.16 1.91
N THR A 11 -9.24 -4.65 0.68
CA THR A 11 -8.83 -5.39 -0.50
C THR A 11 -7.33 -5.67 -0.47
N PRO A 12 -6.89 -6.94 -0.53
CA PRO A 12 -5.48 -7.30 -0.46
C PRO A 12 -4.78 -7.10 -1.80
N GLY A 13 -3.45 -7.00 -1.76
CA GLY A 13 -2.61 -7.05 -2.94
C GLY A 13 -1.14 -6.85 -2.61
N ILE A 14 -0.35 -6.54 -3.63
CA ILE A 14 1.10 -6.34 -3.49
C ILE A 14 1.48 -4.96 -4.01
N VAL A 15 2.27 -4.22 -3.25
CA VAL A 15 2.90 -2.97 -3.70
C VAL A 15 4.35 -3.23 -4.10
N GLU A 16 4.74 -2.64 -5.22
CA GLU A 16 6.10 -2.64 -5.72
C GLU A 16 6.56 -1.21 -6.01
N GLY A 17 7.85 -0.95 -5.82
CA GLY A 17 8.48 0.27 -6.32
C GLY A 17 8.71 0.18 -7.82
N GLU A 18 8.59 1.33 -8.49
CA GLU A 18 8.90 1.52 -9.90
C GLU A 18 10.04 2.55 -10.07
N PRO A 19 10.68 2.61 -11.25
CA PRO A 19 11.68 3.62 -11.51
C PRO A 19 11.15 5.04 -11.24
N ARG A 20 12.04 5.95 -10.84
CA ARG A 20 11.71 7.36 -10.50
C ARG A 20 10.83 7.52 -9.24
N GLY A 21 10.78 6.51 -8.37
CA GLY A 21 10.18 6.64 -7.05
C GLY A 21 8.66 6.52 -7.00
N THR A 22 8.02 6.06 -8.08
CA THR A 22 6.59 5.76 -8.08
C THR A 22 6.33 4.37 -7.49
N LEU A 23 5.08 4.11 -7.10
CA LEU A 23 4.67 2.81 -6.58
C LEU A 23 3.54 2.25 -7.43
N ARG A 24 3.50 0.92 -7.56
CA ARG A 24 2.42 0.20 -8.25
C ARG A 24 1.80 -0.84 -7.33
N PHE A 25 0.48 -0.81 -7.22
CA PHE A 25 -0.32 -1.84 -6.59
C PHE A 25 -0.78 -2.88 -7.64
N LYS A 26 -0.60 -4.17 -7.33
CA LYS A 26 -0.86 -5.30 -8.22
C LYS A 26 -1.83 -6.31 -7.60
N TYR A 27 -2.39 -7.14 -8.48
CA TYR A 27 -3.20 -8.33 -8.15
C TYR A 27 -4.55 -8.02 -7.49
N LEU A 28 -5.16 -6.91 -7.89
CA LEU A 28 -6.53 -6.58 -7.49
C LEU A 28 -7.52 -7.50 -8.21
N ALA A 29 -8.24 -8.33 -7.45
CA ALA A 29 -9.33 -9.15 -7.97
C ALA A 29 -10.46 -8.27 -8.51
N ARG A 30 -11.12 -8.69 -9.58
CA ARG A 30 -12.27 -7.98 -10.19
C ARG A 30 -13.59 -8.16 -9.42
N ASP A 31 -13.54 -8.71 -8.21
CA ASP A 31 -14.67 -9.25 -7.44
C ASP A 31 -15.64 -8.19 -6.87
N GLY A 32 -15.62 -6.96 -7.40
CA GLY A 32 -16.56 -5.89 -7.04
C GLY A 32 -16.10 -5.00 -5.90
N THR A 33 -14.94 -5.28 -5.28
CA THR A 33 -14.34 -4.34 -4.32
C THR A 33 -13.65 -3.19 -5.06
N ALA A 34 -14.44 -2.21 -5.49
CA ALA A 34 -13.96 -1.10 -6.33
C ALA A 34 -12.92 -0.25 -5.59
N LEU A 35 -11.67 -0.37 -6.01
CA LEU A 35 -10.60 0.59 -5.69
C LEU A 35 -11.01 1.98 -6.21
N GLN A 36 -10.67 3.00 -5.46
CA GLN A 36 -10.96 4.39 -5.80
C GLN A 36 -9.69 5.23 -5.75
N VAL A 37 -9.61 6.24 -6.62
CA VAL A 37 -8.60 7.30 -6.48
C VAL A 37 -8.78 7.95 -5.12
N GLY A 38 -7.68 8.11 -4.39
CA GLY A 38 -7.68 8.59 -3.01
C GLY A 38 -7.63 7.49 -1.93
N ASP A 39 -7.84 6.22 -2.30
CA ASP A 39 -7.72 5.11 -1.35
C ASP A 39 -6.30 5.01 -0.78
N VAL A 40 -6.21 4.79 0.54
CA VAL A 40 -4.94 4.62 1.25
C VAL A 40 -4.60 3.14 1.35
N LEU A 41 -3.32 2.82 1.09
CA LEU A 41 -2.77 1.48 1.25
C LEU A 41 -1.82 1.43 2.43
N VAL A 42 -1.91 0.35 3.20
CA VAL A 42 -1.02 0.06 4.33
C VAL A 42 -0.46 -1.35 4.23
N THR A 43 0.65 -1.63 4.92
CA THR A 43 1.21 -2.98 5.04
C THR A 43 0.18 -3.94 5.63
N SER A 44 0.06 -5.13 5.05
CA SER A 44 -0.93 -6.13 5.50
C SER A 44 -0.46 -6.98 6.67
N GLY A 45 0.85 -7.08 6.89
CA GLY A 45 1.45 -8.05 7.81
C GLY A 45 1.56 -9.47 7.24
N GLN A 46 1.02 -9.72 6.04
CA GLN A 46 1.06 -11.03 5.41
C GLN A 46 2.51 -11.43 5.07
N GLY A 47 2.85 -12.68 5.38
CA GLY A 47 4.21 -13.21 5.23
C GLY A 47 5.13 -12.91 6.42
N GLY A 48 4.68 -12.14 7.42
CA GLY A 48 5.39 -11.96 8.70
C GLY A 48 6.68 -11.14 8.64
N LEU A 49 6.96 -10.49 7.50
CA LEU A 49 8.17 -9.68 7.31
C LEU A 49 8.00 -8.22 7.76
N PHE A 50 6.79 -7.67 7.63
CA PHE A 50 6.47 -6.29 8.01
C PHE A 50 5.35 -6.27 9.04
N PRO A 51 5.34 -5.31 10.00
CA PRO A 51 4.17 -5.07 10.84
C PRO A 51 2.96 -4.68 9.99
N ARG A 52 1.77 -4.94 10.49
CA ARG A 52 0.52 -4.48 9.86
C ARG A 52 0.34 -2.99 10.12
N GLY A 53 -0.22 -2.25 9.16
CA GLY A 53 -0.74 -0.90 9.39
C GLY A 53 0.21 0.26 9.10
N ILE A 54 1.39 0.02 8.53
CA ILE A 54 2.31 1.09 8.12
C ILE A 54 1.83 1.69 6.79
N PRO A 55 1.64 3.02 6.68
CA PRO A 55 1.27 3.69 5.43
C PRO A 55 2.28 3.44 4.31
N ILE A 56 1.76 3.06 3.14
CA ILE A 56 2.57 2.86 1.93
C ILE A 56 2.37 4.02 0.97
N GLY A 57 1.11 4.37 0.69
CA GLY A 57 0.77 5.40 -0.29
C GLY A 57 -0.72 5.51 -0.55
N ARG A 58 -1.06 6.37 -1.50
CA ARG A 58 -2.43 6.67 -1.90
C ARG A 58 -2.64 6.42 -3.39
N VAL A 59 -3.77 5.83 -3.76
CA VAL A 59 -4.14 5.60 -5.16
C VAL A 59 -4.24 6.94 -5.89
N ARG A 60 -3.38 7.12 -6.90
CA ARG A 60 -3.39 8.28 -7.80
C ARG A 60 -4.21 8.00 -9.05
N ALA A 61 -4.05 6.81 -9.61
CA ALA A 61 -4.73 6.40 -10.84
C ALA A 61 -4.95 4.89 -10.85
N ILE A 62 -6.02 4.47 -11.52
CA ILE A 62 -6.38 3.06 -11.69
C ILE A 62 -6.20 2.71 -13.17
N ASP A 63 -5.40 1.70 -13.44
CA ASP A 63 -5.16 1.15 -14.77
C ASP A 63 -6.08 -0.06 -14.96
N ASP A 64 -7.24 0.18 -15.57
CA ASP A 64 -8.19 -0.85 -15.96
C ASP A 64 -7.86 -1.35 -17.37
N ARG A 65 -7.00 -2.37 -17.45
CA ARG A 65 -6.60 -2.98 -18.72
C ARG A 65 -7.62 -3.99 -19.24
N GLY A 66 -8.90 -3.66 -19.24
CA GLY A 66 -9.97 -4.35 -19.99
C GLY A 66 -9.99 -5.88 -19.81
N ALA A 67 -9.25 -6.62 -20.65
CA ALA A 67 -9.17 -8.09 -20.67
C ALA A 67 -8.14 -8.69 -19.68
N ALA A 68 -7.36 -7.88 -18.95
CA ALA A 68 -6.42 -8.37 -17.96
C ALA A 68 -7.15 -8.96 -16.74
N LEU A 69 -6.69 -10.13 -16.27
CA LEU A 69 -7.24 -10.82 -15.09
C LEU A 69 -7.15 -9.98 -13.80
N PHE A 70 -6.20 -9.03 -13.74
CA PHE A 70 -5.95 -8.19 -12.59
C PHE A 70 -5.92 -6.72 -12.98
N ASN A 71 -6.44 -5.88 -12.09
CA ASN A 71 -6.28 -4.44 -12.19
C ASN A 71 -4.99 -4.00 -11.50
N TYR A 72 -4.46 -2.86 -11.95
CA TYR A 72 -3.31 -2.21 -11.37
C TYR A 72 -3.67 -0.80 -10.92
N ALA A 73 -2.93 -0.26 -9.96
CA ALA A 73 -3.05 1.14 -9.59
C ALA A 73 -1.67 1.77 -9.38
N ALA A 74 -1.52 2.99 -9.89
CA ALA A 74 -0.39 3.85 -9.59
C ALA A 74 -0.66 4.56 -8.26
N LEU A 75 0.34 4.59 -7.38
CA LEU A 75 0.24 5.24 -6.08
C LEU A 75 1.25 6.39 -5.96
N ASP A 76 0.83 7.43 -5.27
CA ASP A 76 1.75 8.40 -4.68
C ASP A 76 2.26 7.84 -3.34
N PRO A 77 3.58 7.85 -3.09
CA PRO A 77 4.14 7.41 -1.81
C PRO A 77 3.58 8.21 -0.63
N ALA A 78 3.44 7.55 0.53
CA ALA A 78 3.01 8.23 1.76
C ALA A 78 4.09 9.18 2.34
N VAL A 79 5.34 9.05 1.88
CA VAL A 79 6.49 9.82 2.35
C VAL A 79 7.11 10.57 1.17
N ASP A 80 7.44 11.85 1.39
CA ASP A 80 8.33 12.59 0.48
C ASP A 80 9.78 12.20 0.76
N PHE A 81 10.31 11.28 -0.05
CA PHE A 81 11.69 10.80 0.09
C PHE A 81 12.76 11.88 -0.14
N GLY A 82 12.40 13.05 -0.68
CA GLY A 82 13.32 14.19 -0.83
C GLY A 82 13.51 15.01 0.45
N ARG A 83 12.72 14.75 1.50
CA ARG A 83 12.67 15.56 2.74
C ARG A 83 12.70 14.69 4.01
N VAL A 84 13.52 13.64 4.01
CA VAL A 84 13.64 12.73 5.15
C VAL A 84 14.74 13.22 6.10
N ASP A 85 14.36 13.58 7.32
CA ASP A 85 15.29 13.95 8.40
C ASP A 85 15.67 12.74 9.27
N GLU A 86 14.67 11.92 9.63
CA GLU A 86 14.82 10.77 10.53
C GLU A 86 14.12 9.52 9.99
N VAL A 87 14.64 8.35 10.36
CA VAL A 87 14.08 7.04 10.00
C VAL A 87 13.99 6.13 11.21
N LEU A 88 12.90 5.37 11.30
CA LEU A 88 12.70 4.33 12.31
C LEU A 88 12.92 2.95 11.71
N VAL A 89 13.87 2.19 12.24
CA VAL A 89 14.11 0.80 11.86
C VAL A 89 13.41 -0.12 12.85
N VAL A 90 12.35 -0.80 12.39
CA VAL A 90 11.63 -1.82 13.17
C VAL A 90 12.30 -3.17 12.95
N THR A 91 12.79 -3.79 14.03
CA THR A 91 13.46 -5.10 13.98
C THR A 91 12.72 -6.14 14.84
N GLY A 92 13.08 -7.42 14.68
CA GLY A 92 12.43 -8.53 15.39
C GLY A 92 11.22 -9.11 14.66
N ARG A 93 10.39 -9.89 15.37
CA ARG A 93 9.16 -10.45 14.79
C ARG A 93 8.06 -9.39 14.82
N PRO A 94 7.52 -8.98 13.67
CA PRO A 94 6.50 -7.95 13.63
C PRO A 94 5.13 -8.57 13.99
N SER A 95 4.88 -8.79 15.28
CA SER A 95 3.57 -9.21 15.77
C SER A 95 2.63 -8.04 16.06
N GLN A 96 3.14 -6.80 15.99
CA GLN A 96 2.39 -5.61 16.37
C GLN A 96 1.61 -5.06 15.18
N ASP A 97 0.33 -4.75 15.41
CA ASP A 97 -0.46 -3.92 14.51
C ASP A 97 -0.17 -2.46 14.83
N LEU A 98 0.42 -1.75 13.87
CA LEU A 98 0.82 -0.35 14.02
C LEU A 98 -0.24 0.64 13.53
N THR A 99 -1.44 0.17 13.13
CA THR A 99 -2.50 1.04 12.60
C THR A 99 -2.83 2.19 13.57
N ALA A 100 -2.78 1.95 14.88
CA ALA A 100 -3.08 2.97 15.90
C ALA A 100 -2.09 4.16 15.90
N TYR A 101 -0.88 3.97 15.37
CA TYR A 101 0.13 5.03 15.27
C TYR A 101 0.02 5.86 13.98
N PHE A 102 -0.84 5.44 13.05
CA PHE A 102 -1.01 6.08 11.74
C PHE A 102 -2.50 6.28 11.42
N PRO A 103 -3.18 7.21 12.11
CA PRO A 103 -4.58 7.48 11.85
C PRO A 103 -4.81 8.00 10.42
N PRO A 104 -5.96 7.69 9.79
CA PRO A 104 -6.28 8.21 8.47
C PRO A 104 -6.44 9.74 8.53
N GLY A 105 -5.53 10.49 7.91
CA GLY A 105 -5.55 11.95 7.88
C GLY A 105 -4.26 12.62 8.33
N GLY A 106 -3.35 11.87 8.95
CA GLY A 106 -2.17 12.41 9.63
C GLY A 106 -2.36 12.36 11.13
#